data_AF-R0CDM0-F1
#
_entry.id   AF-R0CDM0-F1
#
_cell.length_a   1.000
_cell.length_b   1.000
_cell.length_c   1.000
_cell.angle_alpha   90.00
_cell.angle_beta   90.00
_cell.angle_gamma   90.00
#
_symmetry.space_group_name_H-M   'P 1'
#
loop_
_entity.id
_entity.type
_entity.pdbx_description
1 polymer ?
#
loop_
_entity_poly.entity_id
_entity_poly.type
_entity_poly.pdbx_seq_one_letter_code
_entity_poly.pdbx_strand_id
1 'polypeptide(L)'
;CVDFDRPGAWDDLLGILAEVKQEQGLKGEKRGDWDFPEDGRTMYLGANSSPVRCRLYEKGKQPGYRSACRWDWVRLEAQVRPQKDARRVFSTLSADQVWGASGWTRKIAQRAFSLETGAFPAAGVKKDTDFAQRWEWVCAQAAPTLLEAIEVFGDWESVRRNLIEGHRARLAGKRGC
;
A
#
# COMPACT_ATOMS: atom_id res chain seq x y z
N CYS A 1 -14.08 -3.76 9.34
CA CYS A 1 -13.37 -3.39 10.58
C CYS A 1 -13.62 -4.48 11.60
N VAL A 2 -12.81 -4.53 12.67
CA VAL A 2 -12.95 -5.50 13.76
C VAL A 2 -12.91 -4.72 15.08
N ASP A 3 -13.83 -5.04 15.98
CA ASP A 3 -13.95 -4.43 17.30
C ASP A 3 -13.44 -5.38 18.37
N PHE A 4 -12.73 -4.81 19.35
CA PHE A 4 -12.23 -5.49 20.53
C PHE A 4 -12.70 -4.69 21.74
N ASP A 5 -13.22 -5.37 22.75
CA ASP A 5 -13.67 -4.71 23.97
C ASP A 5 -13.26 -5.59 25.15
N ARG A 6 -12.00 -5.42 25.53
CA ARG A 6 -11.39 -6.10 26.66
C ARG A 6 -10.24 -5.24 27.19
N PRO A 7 -9.98 -5.29 28.51
CA PRO A 7 -8.80 -4.64 29.08
C PRO A 7 -7.52 -5.01 28.33
N GLY A 8 -6.66 -4.03 28.08
CA GLY A 8 -5.37 -4.21 27.39
C GLY A 8 -5.46 -4.41 25.88
N ALA A 9 -6.64 -4.44 25.27
CA ALA A 9 -6.79 -4.63 23.82
C ALA A 9 -5.99 -3.60 23.00
N TRP A 10 -5.90 -2.36 23.50
CA TRP A 10 -5.14 -1.31 22.83
C TRP A 10 -3.65 -1.66 22.73
N ASP A 11 -3.02 -2.00 23.86
CA ASP A 11 -1.58 -2.20 23.94
C ASP A 11 -1.16 -3.46 23.16
N ASP A 12 -1.95 -4.54 23.26
CA ASP A 12 -1.74 -5.77 22.49
C ASP A 12 -1.77 -5.51 20.98
N LEU A 13 -2.82 -4.83 20.50
CA LEU A 13 -2.98 -4.52 19.08
C LEU A 13 -1.94 -3.51 18.59
N LEU A 14 -1.58 -2.53 19.43
CA LEU A 14 -0.54 -1.56 19.10
C LEU A 14 0.83 -2.25 18.96
N GLY A 15 1.14 -3.22 19.81
CA GLY A 15 2.33 -4.06 19.71
C GLY A 15 2.39 -4.81 18.38
N ILE A 16 1.31 -5.50 18.01
CA ILE A 16 1.19 -6.20 16.71
C ILE A 16 1.42 -5.24 15.53
N LEU A 17 0.80 -4.05 15.58
CA LEU A 17 0.98 -3.05 14.53
C LEU A 17 2.42 -2.54 14.46
N ALA A 18 3.09 -2.37 15.60
CA ALA A 18 4.47 -1.93 15.67
C ALA A 18 5.44 -2.96 15.08
N GLU A 19 5.24 -4.25 15.39
CA GLU A 19 6.02 -5.35 14.80
C GLU A 19 5.86 -5.40 13.28
N VAL A 20 4.61 -5.44 12.79
CA VAL A 20 4.35 -5.47 11.34
C VAL A 20 4.90 -4.22 10.66
N LYS A 21 4.82 -3.06 11.31
CA LYS A 21 5.40 -1.81 10.80
C LYS A 21 6.91 -1.94 10.60
N GLN A 22 7.64 -2.49 11.58
CA GLN A 22 9.09 -2.68 11.49
C GLN A 22 9.45 -3.71 10.41
N GLU A 23 8.81 -4.89 10.43
CA GLU A 23 9.04 -5.96 9.47
C GLU A 23 8.82 -5.57 8.00
N GLN A 24 7.93 -4.61 7.76
CA GLN A 24 7.51 -4.21 6.42
C GLN A 24 8.02 -2.81 6.04
N GLY A 25 8.82 -2.17 6.90
CA GLY A 25 9.37 -0.83 6.67
C GLY A 25 8.30 0.25 6.48
N LEU A 26 7.13 0.10 7.13
CA LEU A 26 5.99 0.98 6.91
C LEU A 26 6.14 2.30 7.69
N LYS A 27 5.60 3.37 7.11
CA LYS A 27 5.40 4.64 7.82
C LYS A 27 4.07 4.59 8.57
N GLY A 28 4.04 5.21 9.75
CA GLY A 28 2.84 5.33 10.57
C GLY A 28 2.78 6.70 11.22
N GLU A 29 1.59 7.09 11.66
CA GLU A 29 1.27 8.40 12.20
C GLU A 29 0.46 8.21 13.49
N LYS A 30 0.86 8.92 14.55
CA LYS A 30 0.11 9.01 15.80
C LYS A 30 -0.78 10.24 15.74
N ARG A 31 -2.07 10.09 16.05
CA ARG A 31 -3.03 11.19 16.12
C ARG A 31 -3.73 11.19 17.47
N GLY A 32 -4.09 12.40 17.92
CA GLY A 32 -4.57 12.66 19.28
C GLY A 32 -3.41 13.03 20.20
N ASP A 33 -3.76 13.46 21.40
CA ASP A 33 -2.78 13.65 22.47
C ASP A 33 -2.56 12.31 23.16
N TRP A 34 -1.35 11.77 23.06
CA TRP A 34 -1.02 10.46 23.64
C TRP A 34 -0.57 10.59 25.10
N ASP A 35 -0.29 11.81 25.57
CA ASP A 35 0.02 12.10 26.96
C ASP A 35 -1.27 12.14 27.82
N PHE A 36 -2.43 12.34 27.19
CA PHE A 36 -3.78 12.25 27.79
C PHE A 36 -4.61 11.12 27.14
N PRO A 37 -4.28 9.84 27.43
CA PRO A 37 -4.89 8.70 26.77
C PRO A 37 -6.41 8.56 27.00
N GLU A 38 -6.99 9.23 27.99
CA GLU A 38 -8.43 9.33 28.25
C GLU A 38 -9.21 9.99 27.09
N ASP A 39 -8.56 10.85 26.31
CA ASP A 39 -9.16 11.48 25.14
C ASP A 39 -9.16 10.60 23.89
N GLY A 40 -8.50 9.44 23.98
CA GLY A 40 -8.48 8.41 22.96
C GLY A 40 -7.36 8.61 21.95
N ARG A 41 -6.61 7.53 21.75
CA ARG A 41 -5.47 7.49 20.84
C ARG A 41 -5.87 6.92 19.48
N THR A 42 -5.17 7.33 18.44
CA THR A 42 -5.26 6.75 17.10
C THR A 42 -3.88 6.51 16.52
N MET A 43 -3.64 5.29 16.03
CA MET A 43 -2.47 4.91 15.24
C MET A 43 -2.90 4.63 13.80
N TYR A 44 -2.26 5.32 12.86
CA TYR A 44 -2.35 5.02 11.44
C TYR A 44 -1.13 4.27 10.96
N LEU A 45 -1.34 3.29 10.09
CA LEU A 45 -0.27 2.58 9.39
C LEU A 45 -0.51 2.66 7.88
N GLY A 46 0.51 3.13 7.14
CA GLY A 46 0.40 3.46 5.72
C GLY A 46 0.03 4.92 5.47
N ALA A 47 0.43 5.41 4.30
CA ALA A 47 0.18 6.79 3.87
C ALA A 47 -1.31 7.04 3.61
N ASN A 48 -1.77 8.28 3.82
CA ASN A 48 -3.17 8.64 3.57
C ASN A 48 -3.58 8.43 2.10
N SER A 49 -2.68 8.71 1.16
CA SER A 49 -2.85 8.54 -0.29
C SER A 49 -2.71 7.09 -0.78
N SER A 50 -2.30 6.17 0.10
CA SER A 50 -2.09 4.76 -0.27
C SER A 50 -3.42 4.07 -0.63
N PRO A 51 -3.40 3.10 -1.56
CA PRO A 51 -4.52 2.19 -1.79
C PRO A 51 -4.94 1.42 -0.54
N VAL A 52 -4.03 1.22 0.42
CA VAL A 52 -4.29 0.51 1.67
C VAL A 52 -3.72 1.29 2.84
N ARG A 53 -4.54 1.51 3.87
CA ARG A 53 -4.18 2.14 5.15
C ARG A 53 -4.88 1.40 6.29
N CYS A 54 -4.24 1.27 7.44
CA CYS A 54 -4.86 0.67 8.63
C CYS A 54 -4.98 1.72 9.74
N ARG A 55 -6.03 1.60 10.54
CA ARG A 55 -6.37 2.49 11.66
C ARG A 55 -6.64 1.66 12.90
N LEU A 56 -5.91 1.92 13.97
CA LEU A 56 -6.20 1.41 15.31
C LEU A 56 -6.59 2.61 16.17
N TYR A 57 -7.75 2.58 16.80
CA TYR A 57 -8.21 3.69 17.64
C TYR A 57 -9.10 3.23 18.79
N GLU A 58 -9.04 3.96 19.91
CA GLU A 58 -9.86 3.72 21.11
C GLU A 58 -11.27 4.28 20.88
N LYS A 59 -12.12 3.46 20.25
CA LYS A 59 -13.47 3.83 19.82
C LYS A 59 -14.36 4.30 20.96
N GLY A 60 -14.28 3.63 22.12
CA GLY A 60 -15.10 3.95 23.29
C GLY A 60 -14.82 5.32 23.90
N LYS A 61 -13.61 5.86 23.71
CA LYS A 61 -13.19 7.16 24.25
C LYS A 61 -13.65 8.35 23.41
N GLN A 62 -14.11 8.11 22.18
CA GLN A 62 -14.62 9.16 21.30
C GLN A 62 -15.86 9.84 21.90
N PRO A 63 -16.01 11.17 21.81
CA PRO A 63 -17.12 11.90 22.45
C PRO A 63 -18.51 11.31 22.21
N GLY A 64 -18.79 10.85 20.98
CA GLY A 64 -20.08 10.25 20.62
C GLY A 64 -20.34 8.83 21.14
N TYR A 65 -19.36 8.19 21.80
CA TYR A 65 -19.44 6.82 22.29
C TYR A 65 -19.19 6.70 23.80
N ARG A 66 -18.83 7.79 24.48
CA ARG A 66 -18.57 7.80 25.94
C ARG A 66 -19.79 7.34 26.75
N SER A 67 -21.01 7.63 26.29
CA SER A 67 -22.26 7.19 26.93
C SER A 67 -22.48 5.68 26.92
N ALA A 68 -21.79 4.94 26.04
CA ALA A 68 -21.81 3.48 26.05
C ALA A 68 -20.99 2.89 27.22
N CYS A 69 -20.15 3.70 27.89
CA CYS A 69 -19.30 3.30 29.00
C CYS A 69 -18.34 2.12 28.69
N ARG A 70 -18.00 1.91 27.41
CA ARG A 70 -17.09 0.84 26.94
C ARG A 70 -15.69 1.39 26.74
N TRP A 71 -14.98 1.71 27.83
CA TRP A 71 -13.69 2.41 27.76
C TRP A 71 -12.56 1.61 27.10
N ASP A 72 -12.65 0.28 27.14
CA ASP A 72 -11.71 -0.66 26.51
C ASP A 72 -12.07 -1.00 25.05
N TRP A 73 -13.11 -0.35 24.50
CA TRP A 73 -13.51 -0.59 23.13
C TRP A 73 -12.51 0.04 22.15
N VAL A 74 -11.76 -0.83 21.48
CA VAL A 74 -10.78 -0.52 20.45
C VAL A 74 -11.27 -1.05 19.11
N ARG A 75 -11.08 -0.27 18.05
CA ARG A 75 -11.41 -0.67 16.68
C ARG A 75 -10.17 -0.70 15.82
N LEU A 76 -10.02 -1.81 15.10
CA LEU A 76 -9.00 -2.02 14.09
C LEU A 76 -9.67 -2.04 12.69
N GLU A 77 -9.21 -1.17 11.81
CA GLU A 77 -9.88 -0.92 10.54
C GLU A 77 -8.90 -0.87 9.37
N ALA A 78 -9.08 -1.76 8.40
CA ALA A 78 -8.48 -1.64 7.07
C ALA A 78 -9.31 -0.68 6.21
N GLN A 79 -8.67 0.40 5.77
CA GLN A 79 -9.16 1.28 4.73
C GLN A 79 -8.53 0.86 3.40
N VAL A 80 -9.38 0.45 2.45
CA VAL A 80 -8.95 -0.02 1.14
C VAL A 80 -9.60 0.80 0.04
N ARG A 81 -8.78 1.30 -0.88
CA ARG A 81 -9.14 2.09 -2.06
C ARG A 81 -8.68 1.34 -3.30
N PRO A 82 -9.45 0.34 -3.75
CA PRO A 82 -9.05 -0.50 -4.87
C PRO A 82 -8.90 0.32 -6.15
N GLN A 83 -7.88 0.01 -6.93
CA GLN A 83 -7.53 0.70 -8.17
C GLN A 83 -7.78 -0.19 -9.39
N LYS A 84 -8.14 0.44 -10.53
CA LYS A 84 -8.32 -0.25 -11.82
C LYS A 84 -9.24 -1.49 -11.69
N ASP A 85 -8.80 -2.62 -12.24
CA ASP A 85 -9.51 -3.90 -12.27
C ASP A 85 -9.80 -4.46 -10.85
N ALA A 86 -9.01 -4.07 -9.83
CA ALA A 86 -9.24 -4.51 -8.46
C ALA A 86 -10.60 -4.02 -7.92
N ARG A 87 -11.17 -2.93 -8.46
CA ARG A 87 -12.49 -2.43 -8.03
C ARG A 87 -13.59 -3.49 -8.18
N ARG A 88 -13.56 -4.25 -9.28
CA ARG A 88 -14.54 -5.30 -9.57
C ARG A 88 -14.40 -6.51 -8.64
N VAL A 89 -13.17 -6.84 -8.26
CA VAL A 89 -12.91 -7.92 -7.30
C VAL A 89 -13.37 -7.49 -5.91
N PHE A 90 -12.96 -6.30 -5.46
CA PHE A 90 -13.27 -5.80 -4.12
C PHE A 90 -14.77 -5.55 -3.88
N SER A 91 -15.56 -5.31 -4.93
CA SER A 91 -17.02 -5.20 -4.79
C SER A 91 -17.72 -6.51 -4.42
N THR A 92 -17.05 -7.65 -4.59
CA THR A 92 -17.62 -8.97 -4.26
C THR A 92 -17.00 -9.60 -3.02
N LEU A 93 -16.00 -8.95 -2.40
CA LEU A 93 -15.31 -9.50 -1.24
C LEU A 93 -16.12 -9.31 0.04
N SER A 94 -16.07 -10.30 0.92
CA SER A 94 -16.55 -10.15 2.30
C SER A 94 -15.65 -9.21 3.11
N ALA A 95 -16.15 -8.73 4.25
CA ALA A 95 -15.38 -7.86 5.15
C ALA A 95 -14.05 -8.50 5.60
N ASP A 96 -14.03 -9.82 5.78
CA ASP A 96 -12.83 -10.57 6.17
C ASP A 96 -11.83 -10.66 5.01
N GLN A 97 -12.32 -10.89 3.79
CA GLN A 97 -11.49 -10.97 2.59
C GLN A 97 -10.78 -9.63 2.27
N VAL A 98 -11.37 -8.49 2.66
CA VAL A 98 -10.75 -7.17 2.48
C VAL A 98 -9.40 -7.04 3.20
N TRP A 99 -9.15 -7.80 4.28
CA TRP A 99 -7.83 -7.84 4.93
C TRP A 99 -6.73 -8.44 4.04
N GLY A 100 -7.11 -9.11 2.95
CA GLY A 100 -6.23 -9.57 1.87
C GLY A 100 -5.63 -8.46 1.00
N ALA A 101 -5.97 -7.20 1.25
CA ALA A 101 -5.62 -6.05 0.41
C ALA A 101 -4.12 -5.81 0.18
N SER A 102 -3.29 -6.17 1.15
CA SER A 102 -1.84 -6.14 1.05
C SER A 102 -1.21 -7.30 1.83
N GLY A 103 0.07 -7.57 1.60
CA GLY A 103 0.81 -8.56 2.39
C GLY A 103 0.82 -8.22 3.89
N TRP A 104 0.96 -6.94 4.23
CA TRP A 104 1.06 -6.50 5.62
C TRP A 104 -0.31 -6.43 6.33
N THR A 105 -1.42 -6.14 5.63
CA THR A 105 -2.75 -6.22 6.26
C THR A 105 -3.15 -7.65 6.59
N ARG A 106 -2.72 -8.62 5.79
CA ARG A 106 -2.91 -10.05 6.11
C ARG A 106 -2.15 -10.47 7.36
N LYS A 107 -0.89 -10.06 7.50
CA LYS A 107 -0.11 -10.30 8.73
C LYS A 107 -0.81 -9.73 9.96
N ILE A 108 -1.37 -8.52 9.86
CA ILE A 108 -2.16 -7.92 10.95
C ILE A 108 -3.38 -8.78 11.26
N ALA A 109 -4.15 -9.19 10.24
CA ALA A 109 -5.37 -9.97 10.44
C ALA A 109 -5.10 -11.34 11.09
N GLN A 110 -4.03 -12.01 10.64
CA GLN A 110 -3.55 -13.26 11.21
C GLN A 110 -3.17 -13.09 12.69
N ARG A 111 -2.37 -12.06 13.03
CA ARG A 111 -1.87 -11.87 14.41
C ARG A 111 -2.92 -11.32 15.37
N ALA A 112 -3.78 -10.41 14.91
CA ALA A 112 -4.69 -9.68 15.78
C ALA A 112 -6.00 -10.44 16.07
N PHE A 113 -6.49 -11.24 15.13
CA PHE A 113 -7.77 -11.94 15.27
C PHE A 113 -7.80 -13.30 14.54
N SER A 114 -6.63 -13.91 14.33
CA SER A 114 -6.48 -15.27 13.77
C SER A 114 -7.19 -15.49 12.43
N LEU A 115 -7.32 -14.44 11.61
CA LEU A 115 -7.94 -14.55 10.30
C LEU A 115 -6.91 -14.93 9.24
N GLU A 116 -7.09 -16.11 8.67
CA GLU A 116 -6.42 -16.54 7.44
C GLU A 116 -7.22 -16.10 6.21
N THR A 117 -6.59 -15.32 5.32
CA THR A 117 -7.27 -14.78 4.13
C THR A 117 -6.37 -14.75 2.89
N GLY A 118 -7.00 -14.93 1.73
CA GLY A 118 -6.33 -14.93 0.42
C GLY A 118 -5.70 -13.59 0.05
N ALA A 119 -4.86 -13.60 -1.00
CA ALA A 119 -4.28 -12.37 -1.55
C ALA A 119 -5.27 -11.64 -2.46
N PHE A 120 -5.60 -10.39 -2.14
CA PHE A 120 -6.46 -9.55 -2.97
C PHE A 120 -5.81 -8.16 -3.18
N PRO A 121 -4.76 -8.01 -4.02
CA PRO A 121 -4.00 -6.75 -4.08
C PRO A 121 -4.83 -5.53 -4.52
N ALA A 122 -4.96 -4.54 -3.63
CA ALA A 122 -5.79 -3.36 -3.90
C ALA A 122 -5.19 -2.39 -4.94
N ALA A 123 -3.86 -2.34 -5.06
CA ALA A 123 -3.17 -1.52 -6.06
C ALA A 123 -3.23 -2.11 -7.50
N GLY A 124 -3.87 -3.27 -7.66
CA GLY A 124 -3.79 -4.09 -8.86
C GLY A 124 -2.52 -4.93 -8.91
N VAL A 125 -2.55 -5.98 -9.73
CA VAL A 125 -1.36 -6.78 -10.03
C VAL A 125 -0.60 -6.06 -11.14
N LYS A 126 0.71 -5.88 -10.96
CA LYS A 126 1.57 -5.43 -12.06
C LYS A 126 1.54 -6.55 -13.11
N LYS A 127 0.84 -6.32 -14.23
CA LYS A 127 0.96 -7.21 -15.38
C LYS A 127 2.41 -7.10 -15.86
N ASP A 128 3.11 -8.22 -15.90
CA ASP A 128 4.37 -8.27 -16.63
C ASP A 128 4.06 -7.91 -18.08
N THR A 129 4.64 -6.81 -18.56
CA THR A 129 4.49 -6.42 -19.95
C THR A 129 5.37 -7.35 -20.78
N ASP A 130 4.73 -8.33 -21.39
CA ASP A 130 5.35 -9.19 -22.40
C ASP A 130 6.04 -8.32 -23.47
N PHE A 131 7.12 -8.85 -24.06
CA PHE A 131 7.90 -8.19 -25.10
C PHE A 131 6.99 -7.64 -26.20
N ALA A 132 5.97 -8.38 -26.61
CA ALA A 132 5.00 -7.98 -27.63
C ALA A 132 4.32 -6.64 -27.29
N GLN A 133 3.85 -6.47 -26.05
CA GLN A 133 3.16 -5.24 -25.64
C GLN A 133 4.12 -4.06 -25.48
N ARG A 134 5.37 -4.32 -25.05
CA ARG A 134 6.42 -3.29 -25.05
C ARG A 134 6.79 -2.90 -26.48
N TRP A 135 6.84 -3.86 -27.39
CA TRP A 135 7.13 -3.63 -28.79
C TRP A 135 6.03 -2.81 -29.47
N GLU A 136 4.75 -3.11 -29.23
CA GLU A 136 3.63 -2.27 -29.69
C GLU A 136 3.74 -0.84 -29.18
N TRP A 137 4.07 -0.65 -27.89
CA TRP A 137 4.31 0.68 -27.33
C TRP A 137 5.50 1.37 -28.00
N VAL A 138 6.60 0.65 -28.25
CA VAL A 138 7.77 1.17 -28.99
C VAL A 138 7.34 1.61 -30.39
N CYS A 139 6.60 0.78 -31.12
CA CYS A 139 6.07 1.12 -32.44
C CYS A 139 5.17 2.36 -32.41
N ALA A 140 4.33 2.50 -31.38
CA ALA A 140 3.39 3.62 -31.27
C ALA A 140 4.04 4.94 -30.82
N GLN A 141 5.03 4.90 -29.93
CA GLN A 141 5.56 6.09 -29.25
C GLN A 141 7.01 6.41 -29.62
N ALA A 142 7.86 5.39 -29.76
CA ALA A 142 9.29 5.57 -29.94
C ALA A 142 9.75 5.42 -31.40
N ALA A 143 8.96 4.77 -32.26
CA ALA A 143 9.35 4.52 -33.65
C ALA A 143 9.67 5.80 -34.45
N PRO A 144 8.91 6.91 -34.38
CA PRO A 144 9.24 8.12 -35.13
C PRO A 144 10.65 8.64 -34.80
N THR A 145 10.99 8.70 -33.51
CA THR A 145 12.32 9.14 -33.05
C THR A 145 13.42 8.14 -33.41
N LEU A 146 13.14 6.84 -33.37
CA LEU A 146 14.12 5.83 -33.77
C LEU A 146 14.41 5.86 -35.26
N LEU A 147 13.39 6.13 -36.09
CA LEU A 147 13.55 6.31 -37.53
C LEU A 147 14.35 7.58 -37.84
N GLU A 148 14.03 8.70 -37.18
CA GLU A 148 14.82 9.94 -37.28
C GLU A 148 16.27 9.74 -36.82
N ALA A 149 16.50 8.95 -35.77
CA ALA A 149 17.84 8.64 -35.29
C ALA A 149 18.69 7.90 -36.34
N ILE A 150 18.08 7.09 -37.21
CA ILE A 150 18.82 6.45 -38.33
C ILE A 150 19.26 7.51 -39.33
N GLU A 151 18.40 8.48 -39.64
CA GLU A 151 18.75 9.58 -40.54
C GLU A 151 19.90 10.43 -39.97
N VAL A 152 19.92 10.62 -38.64
CA VAL A 152 20.97 11.40 -37.95
C VAL A 152 22.28 10.62 -37.80
N PHE A 153 22.22 9.35 -37.41
CA PHE A 153 23.40 8.53 -37.09
C PHE A 153 23.85 7.64 -38.25
N GLY A 154 23.11 7.61 -39.36
CA GLY A 154 23.42 6.90 -40.60
C GLY A 154 23.05 5.42 -40.60
N ASP A 155 23.23 4.71 -39.49
CA ASP A 155 22.99 3.27 -39.42
C ASP A 155 22.47 2.80 -38.05
N TRP A 156 21.85 1.62 -38.04
CA TRP A 156 21.25 1.04 -36.82
C TRP A 156 22.28 0.66 -35.75
N GLU A 157 23.53 0.36 -36.08
CA GLU A 157 24.55 0.07 -35.08
C GLU A 157 25.02 1.34 -34.37
N SER A 158 25.12 2.44 -35.10
CA SER A 158 25.38 3.77 -34.55
C SER A 158 24.21 4.21 -33.66
N VAL A 159 22.96 3.99 -34.06
CA VAL A 159 21.78 4.21 -33.20
C VAL A 159 21.84 3.34 -31.94
N ARG A 160 22.13 2.04 -32.06
CA ARG A 160 22.25 1.11 -30.92
C ARG A 160 23.32 1.56 -29.94
N ARG A 161 24.50 1.94 -30.44
CA ARG A 161 25.61 2.42 -29.59
C ARG A 161 25.20 3.65 -28.78
N ASN A 162 24.61 4.64 -29.44
CA ASN A 162 24.15 5.87 -28.79
C ASN A 162 23.02 5.61 -27.78
N LEU A 163 22.07 4.72 -28.08
CA LEU A 163 21.02 4.30 -27.14
C LEU A 163 21.60 3.63 -25.88
N ILE A 164 22.57 2.73 -26.04
CA ILE A 164 23.23 2.05 -24.91
C ILE A 164 23.97 3.07 -24.03
N GLU A 165 24.72 3.97 -24.65
CA GLU A 165 25.48 5.01 -23.96
C GLU A 165 24.56 5.96 -23.18
N GLY A 166 23.53 6.51 -23.83
CA GLY A 166 22.56 7.39 -23.20
C GLY A 166 21.77 6.71 -22.06
N HIS A 167 21.42 5.43 -22.23
CA HIS A 167 20.75 4.66 -21.18
C HIS A 167 21.65 4.44 -19.96
N ARG A 168 22.93 4.08 -20.18
CA ARG A 168 23.92 3.92 -19.12
C ARG A 168 24.17 5.22 -18.37
N ALA A 169 24.33 6.34 -19.08
CA ALA A 169 24.49 7.66 -18.47
C ALA A 169 23.30 8.03 -17.57
N ARG A 170 22.06 7.78 -18.01
CA ARG A 170 20.85 7.98 -17.19
C ARG A 170 20.80 7.12 -15.94
N LEU A 171 21.23 5.86 -16.02
CA LEU A 171 21.26 4.96 -14.86
C LEU A 171 22.34 5.37 -13.86
N ALA A 172 23.50 5.83 -14.33
CA ALA A 172 24.57 6.33 -13.49
C ALA A 172 24.15 7.61 -12.74
N GLY A 173 23.49 8.55 -13.43
CA GLY A 173 22.99 9.79 -12.81
C GLY A 173 21.88 9.57 -11.75
N LYS A 174 21.15 8.46 -11.81
CA LYS A 174 20.12 8.11 -10.82
C LYS A 174 20.67 7.48 -9.53
N ARG A 175 21.95 7.11 -9.46
CA ARG A 175 22.57 6.52 -8.26
C ARG A 175 23.19 7.55 -7.30
N GLY A 176 23.13 8.84 -7.63
CA GLY A 176 23.68 9.95 -6.84
C GLY A 176 22.66 10.80 -6.08
N CYS A 177 21.41 10.31 -5.91
CA CYS A 177 20.35 11.01 -5.18
C CYS A 177 19.68 10.06 -4.18
#